data_AF-A0A3L7PFK6-F1
#
_entry.id   AF-A0A3L7PFK6-F1
#
_cell.length_a   1.000
_cell.length_b   1.000
_cell.length_c   1.000
_cell.angle_alpha   90.00
_cell.angle_beta   90.00
_cell.angle_gamma   90.00
#
_symmetry.space_group_name_H-M   'P 1'
#
loop_
_entity.id
_entity.type
_entity.pdbx_description
1 polymer ?
#
loop_
_entity_poly.entity_id
_entity_poly.type
_entity_poly.pdbx_seq_one_letter_code
_entity_poly.pdbx_strand_id
1 'polypeptide(L)'
;MSLDQITDEVIARQAPEAQSIIRLLLAELAAREERLMARIADLEAQVAALKRTPQNSSLPPSTQHPHDKPPPTKTKSARKRGGQSGHPKHERTLRPSIECDAVVPVLPTNCRRCGSQLKGTDPEPRRHQVWEIPLPTPIVTEYQLHRLTCTCGCSTSAAIPDGVPEHTSGPRLTAMAALLMALFRQSKSRAALALTTRFGVPACPALMVKLC
;
A
#
# COMPACT_ATOMS: atom_id res chain seq x y z
N MET A 1 -51.33 1.88 22.19
CA MET A 1 -51.93 2.54 23.38
C MET A 1 -50.77 3.16 24.15
N SER A 2 -50.80 4.48 24.38
CA SER A 2 -49.76 5.14 25.20
C SER A 2 -49.97 4.75 26.67
N LEU A 3 -48.90 4.64 27.45
CA LEU A 3 -48.99 4.42 28.90
C LEU A 3 -49.76 5.55 29.61
N ASP A 4 -49.78 6.75 29.03
CA ASP A 4 -50.55 7.92 29.50
C ASP A 4 -52.08 7.71 29.46
N GLN A 5 -52.55 6.67 28.77
CA GLN A 5 -53.97 6.35 28.65
C GLN A 5 -54.45 5.40 29.77
N ILE A 6 -53.53 4.85 30.58
CA ILE A 6 -53.85 3.99 31.72
C ILE A 6 -54.00 4.87 32.97
N THR A 7 -55.15 5.53 33.08
CA THR A 7 -55.48 6.34 34.27
C THR A 7 -55.95 5.46 35.42
N ASP A 8 -55.89 5.97 36.65
CA ASP A 8 -56.39 5.26 37.84
C ASP A 8 -57.85 4.81 37.70
N GLU A 9 -58.66 5.55 36.95
CA GLU A 9 -60.06 5.20 36.65
C GLU A 9 -60.20 3.98 35.72
N VAL A 10 -59.23 3.76 34.83
CA VAL A 10 -59.20 2.58 33.94
C VAL A 10 -58.72 1.36 34.71
N ILE A 11 -57.78 1.55 35.64
CA ILE A 11 -57.32 0.51 36.56
C ILE A 11 -58.46 0.09 37.50
N ALA A 12 -59.21 1.04 38.06
CA ALA A 12 -60.32 0.79 39.00
C ALA A 12 -61.48 -0.04 38.42
N ARG A 13 -61.63 -0.10 37.08
CA ARG A 13 -62.65 -0.93 36.40
C ARG A 13 -62.28 -2.42 36.32
N GLN A 14 -61.05 -2.79 36.66
CA GLN A 14 -60.56 -4.16 36.57
C GLN A 14 -60.82 -4.95 37.87
N ALA A 15 -60.74 -6.28 37.79
CA ALA A 15 -60.78 -7.15 38.97
C ALA A 15 -59.65 -6.80 39.97
N PRO A 16 -59.86 -6.97 41.29
CA PRO A 16 -58.91 -6.53 42.32
C PRO A 16 -57.51 -7.16 42.15
N GLU A 17 -57.44 -8.41 41.72
CA GLU A 17 -56.18 -9.08 41.40
C GLU A 17 -55.46 -8.42 40.20
N ALA A 18 -56.20 -8.11 39.14
CA ALA A 18 -55.66 -7.41 37.97
C ALA A 18 -55.18 -5.99 38.32
N GLN A 19 -55.87 -5.26 39.21
CA GLN A 19 -55.43 -3.95 39.69
C GLN A 19 -54.07 -4.03 40.39
N SER A 20 -53.88 -5.04 41.24
CA SER A 20 -52.62 -5.24 41.96
C SER A 20 -51.45 -5.53 41.02
N ILE A 21 -51.67 -6.38 40.01
CA ILE A 21 -50.66 -6.71 39.00
C ILE A 21 -50.32 -5.49 38.14
N ILE A 22 -51.33 -4.74 37.69
CA ILE A 22 -51.11 -3.54 36.86
C ILE A 22 -50.29 -2.50 37.63
N ARG A 23 -50.63 -2.23 38.90
CA ARG A 23 -49.87 -1.26 39.73
C ARG A 23 -48.44 -1.71 39.99
N LEU A 24 -48.22 -3.00 40.23
CA LEU A 24 -46.89 -3.55 40.43
C LEU A 24 -46.03 -3.45 39.17
N LEU A 25 -46.60 -3.77 38.00
CA LEU A 25 -45.90 -3.64 36.72
C LEU A 25 -45.58 -2.19 36.36
N LEU A 26 -46.50 -1.25 36.61
CA LEU A 26 -46.25 0.18 36.40
C LEU A 26 -45.12 0.70 37.29
N ALA A 27 -45.07 0.29 38.56
CA ALA A 27 -44.00 0.66 39.47
C ALA A 27 -42.63 0.10 39.02
N GLU A 28 -42.56 -1.16 38.58
CA GLU A 28 -41.29 -1.75 38.09
C GLU A 28 -40.82 -1.08 36.79
N LEU A 29 -41.75 -0.76 35.88
CA LEU A 29 -41.44 -0.08 34.63
C LEU A 29 -40.90 1.33 34.88
N ALA A 30 -41.54 2.11 35.76
CA ALA A 30 -41.07 3.43 36.15
C ALA A 30 -39.66 3.37 36.77
N ALA A 31 -39.44 2.43 37.69
CA ALA A 31 -38.12 2.24 38.31
C ALA A 31 -37.05 1.80 37.29
N ARG A 32 -37.43 1.08 36.24
CA ARG A 32 -36.51 0.67 35.16
C ARG A 32 -36.19 1.82 34.22
N GLU A 33 -37.18 2.67 33.92
CA GLU A 33 -37.00 3.86 33.10
C GLU A 33 -36.04 4.85 33.76
N GLU A 34 -36.22 5.14 35.05
CA GLU A 34 -35.29 5.99 35.80
C GLU A 34 -33.85 5.44 35.78
N ARG A 35 -33.67 4.13 35.99
CA ARG A 35 -32.36 3.47 35.93
C ARG A 35 -31.71 3.60 34.55
N LEU A 36 -32.48 3.44 33.48
CA LEU A 36 -31.98 3.56 32.11
C LEU A 36 -31.62 5.00 31.77
N MET A 37 -32.46 5.97 32.15
CA MET A 37 -32.20 7.39 31.92
C MET A 37 -30.96 7.88 32.68
N ALA A 38 -30.79 7.46 33.94
CA ALA A 38 -29.58 7.75 34.70
C ALA A 38 -28.32 7.16 34.02
N ARG A 39 -28.41 5.94 33.49
CA ARG A 39 -27.28 5.31 32.79
C ARG A 39 -26.95 5.99 31.47
N ILE A 40 -27.96 6.44 30.72
CA ILE A 40 -27.76 7.21 29.49
C ILE A 40 -27.05 8.52 29.81
N ALA A 41 -27.51 9.28 30.81
CA ALA A 41 -26.88 10.53 31.22
C ALA A 41 -25.42 10.33 31.64
N ASP A 42 -25.11 9.29 32.41
CA ASP A 42 -23.75 8.93 32.81
C ASP A 42 -22.86 8.59 31.61
N LEU A 43 -23.37 7.81 30.66
CA LEU A 43 -22.64 7.42 29.46
C LEU A 43 -22.40 8.63 28.55
N GLU A 44 -23.38 9.51 28.39
CA GLU A 44 -23.25 10.74 27.63
C GLU A 44 -22.22 11.68 28.26
N ALA A 45 -22.21 11.82 29.59
CA ALA A 45 -21.21 12.60 30.32
C ALA A 45 -19.79 12.01 30.13
N GLN A 46 -19.65 10.68 30.19
CA GLN A 46 -18.37 10.00 29.95
C GLN A 46 -17.88 10.21 28.50
N VAL A 47 -18.77 10.08 27.51
CA VAL A 47 -18.43 10.29 26.10
C VAL A 47 -18.06 11.76 25.83
N ALA A 48 -18.73 12.72 26.47
CA ALA A 48 -18.41 14.13 26.35
C ALA A 48 -17.06 14.50 26.99
N ALA A 49 -16.68 13.84 28.09
CA ALA A 49 -15.39 14.04 28.76
C ALA A 49 -14.21 13.46 27.98
N LEU A 50 -14.44 12.45 27.13
CA LEU A 50 -13.40 11.88 26.27
C LEU A 50 -13.10 12.81 25.09
N LYS A 51 -12.02 13.59 25.20
CA LYS A 51 -11.47 14.38 24.09
C LYS A 51 -11.11 13.44 22.91
N ARG A 52 -11.90 13.48 21.84
CA ARG A 52 -11.66 12.71 20.62
C ARG A 52 -10.38 13.19 19.95
N THR A 53 -9.37 12.33 19.89
CA THR A 53 -8.16 12.53 19.09
C THR A 53 -8.24 11.68 17.82
N PRO A 54 -7.54 12.06 16.73
CA PRO A 54 -7.46 11.22 15.52
C PRO A 54 -6.79 9.85 15.77
N GLN A 55 -6.20 9.64 16.94
CA GLN A 55 -5.62 8.35 17.35
C GLN A 55 -6.67 7.40 17.95
N ASN A 56 -7.79 7.93 18.45
CA ASN A 56 -8.82 7.16 19.16
C ASN A 56 -10.23 7.31 18.52
N SER A 57 -10.33 7.91 17.32
CA SER A 57 -11.60 8.11 16.62
C SER A 57 -11.40 8.17 15.11
N SER A 58 -12.46 7.89 14.34
CA SER A 58 -12.50 7.96 12.86
C SER A 58 -12.43 9.39 12.31
N LEU A 59 -11.73 10.30 13.00
CA LEU A 59 -11.45 11.65 12.53
C LEU A 59 -10.31 11.58 11.48
N PRO A 60 -10.40 12.36 10.39
CA PRO A 60 -9.34 12.39 9.39
C PRO A 60 -8.03 12.93 9.98
N PRO A 61 -6.85 12.44 9.53
CA PRO A 61 -5.55 12.87 10.05
C PRO A 61 -5.27 14.38 9.92
N SER A 62 -6.03 15.08 9.07
CA SER A 62 -5.95 16.51 8.83
C SER A 62 -6.51 17.38 9.97
N THR A 63 -7.21 16.79 10.96
CA THR A 63 -7.78 17.51 12.10
C THR A 63 -6.72 17.92 13.14
N GLN A 64 -5.53 17.32 13.10
CA GLN A 64 -4.41 17.70 13.97
C GLN A 64 -3.45 18.63 13.21
N HIS A 65 -3.13 19.79 13.79
CA HIS A 65 -2.17 20.72 13.19
C HIS A 65 -0.79 20.04 13.10
N PRO A 66 -0.03 20.16 11.99
CA PRO A 66 1.24 19.45 11.80
C PRO A 66 2.29 19.67 12.90
N HIS A 67 2.14 20.76 13.65
CA HIS A 67 3.02 21.17 14.76
C HIS A 67 2.55 20.68 16.15
N ASP A 68 1.37 20.09 16.29
CA ASP A 68 0.87 19.54 17.56
C ASP A 68 1.41 18.12 17.83
N LYS A 69 2.57 17.79 17.27
CA LYS A 69 3.23 16.52 17.54
C LYS A 69 3.88 16.59 18.92
N PRO A 70 3.58 15.64 19.83
CA PRO A 70 4.26 15.59 21.10
C PRO A 70 5.78 15.46 20.87
N PRO A 71 6.61 16.15 21.67
CA PRO A 71 8.05 16.09 21.51
C PRO A 71 8.53 14.64 21.66
N PRO A 72 9.53 14.22 20.86
CA PRO A 72 10.05 12.86 20.96
C PRO A 72 10.62 12.63 22.36
N THR A 73 10.14 11.58 23.03
CA THR A 73 10.56 11.20 24.39
C THR A 73 11.96 10.58 24.45
N LYS A 74 12.59 10.31 23.30
CA LYS A 74 13.89 9.63 23.20
C LYS A 74 15.02 10.62 22.92
N THR A 75 16.04 10.58 23.76
CA THR A 75 17.31 11.27 23.53
C THR A 75 17.98 10.77 22.26
N LYS A 76 18.56 11.69 21.48
CA LYS A 76 19.29 11.36 20.25
C LYS A 76 20.50 10.51 20.61
N SER A 77 20.69 9.40 19.89
CA SER A 77 21.85 8.51 20.06
C SER A 77 23.16 9.26 19.84
N ALA A 78 24.11 9.13 20.78
CA ALA A 78 25.46 9.66 20.65
C ALA A 78 26.37 8.78 19.75
N ARG A 79 25.88 7.64 19.25
CA ARG A 79 26.65 6.79 18.34
C ARG A 79 26.87 7.50 17.00
N LYS A 80 28.13 7.53 16.57
CA LYS A 80 28.49 7.93 15.20
C LYS A 80 27.79 7.00 14.20
N ARG A 81 27.34 7.57 13.07
CA ARG A 81 26.77 6.79 11.96
C ARG A 81 27.84 5.83 11.42
N GLY A 82 27.53 4.54 11.37
CA GLY A 82 28.42 3.49 10.87
C GLY A 82 28.25 2.17 11.63
N GLY A 83 28.97 1.15 11.17
CA GLY A 83 29.11 -0.11 11.92
C GLY A 83 29.77 0.12 13.28
N GLN A 84 29.51 -0.78 14.24
CA GLN A 84 30.16 -0.68 15.55
C GLN A 84 31.67 -0.98 15.42
N SER A 85 32.47 -0.50 16.38
CA SER A 85 33.90 -0.80 16.43
C SER A 85 34.12 -2.32 16.46
N GLY A 86 34.91 -2.85 15.51
CA GLY A 86 35.19 -4.28 15.37
C GLY A 86 34.28 -5.04 14.40
N HIS A 87 33.26 -4.40 13.80
CA HIS A 87 32.48 -5.05 12.73
C HIS A 87 33.29 -5.15 11.43
N PRO A 88 33.30 -6.32 10.79
CA PRO A 88 33.96 -6.50 9.50
C PRO A 88 33.35 -5.57 8.46
N LYS A 89 34.21 -4.97 7.62
CA LYS A 89 33.76 -4.08 6.57
C LYS A 89 33.06 -4.89 5.48
N HIS A 90 31.79 -4.63 5.26
CA HIS A 90 31.08 -5.14 4.09
C HIS A 90 31.46 -4.29 2.89
N GLU A 91 32.30 -4.83 2.02
CA GLU A 91 32.61 -4.24 0.73
C GLU A 91 31.88 -5.01 -0.38
N ARG A 92 31.53 -4.30 -1.45
CA ARG A 92 30.95 -4.92 -2.63
C ARG A 92 32.08 -5.60 -3.42
N THR A 93 31.98 -6.91 -3.59
CA THR A 93 32.91 -7.68 -4.43
C THR A 93 32.86 -7.15 -5.87
N LEU A 94 34.02 -6.83 -6.43
CA LEU A 94 34.14 -6.42 -7.82
C LEU A 94 33.92 -7.61 -8.75
N ARG A 95 33.14 -7.43 -9.82
CA ARG A 95 33.01 -8.46 -10.88
C ARG A 95 34.38 -8.69 -11.55
N PRO A 96 34.73 -9.89 -12.04
CA PRO A 96 35.92 -10.07 -12.89
C PRO A 96 35.88 -9.17 -14.13
N SER A 97 37.04 -8.70 -14.61
CA SER A 97 37.10 -7.76 -15.75
C SER A 97 36.59 -8.38 -17.06
N ILE A 98 36.73 -9.70 -17.22
CA ILE A 98 36.21 -10.46 -18.37
C ILE A 98 34.67 -10.51 -18.41
N GLU A 99 34.04 -10.24 -17.27
CA GLU A 99 32.60 -10.24 -17.10
C GLU A 99 31.99 -8.83 -17.13
N CYS A 100 32.81 -7.79 -17.34
CA CYS A 100 32.34 -6.43 -17.52
C CYS A 100 31.99 -6.17 -18.98
N ASP A 101 30.91 -5.42 -19.24
CA ASP A 101 30.51 -5.07 -20.60
C ASP A 101 31.59 -4.23 -21.33
N ALA A 102 32.32 -3.42 -20.57
CA ALA A 102 33.47 -2.67 -21.04
C ALA A 102 34.50 -2.46 -19.93
N VAL A 103 35.79 -2.41 -20.31
CA VAL A 103 36.89 -2.04 -19.42
C VAL A 103 37.66 -0.90 -20.06
N VAL A 104 37.57 0.29 -19.47
CA VAL A 104 38.25 1.49 -19.98
C VAL A 104 39.46 1.77 -19.08
N PRO A 105 40.71 1.57 -19.57
CA PRO A 105 41.89 1.92 -18.80
C PRO A 105 42.02 3.45 -18.72
N VAL A 106 42.10 3.98 -17.50
CA VAL A 106 42.29 5.41 -17.25
C VAL A 106 43.69 5.61 -16.71
N LEU A 107 44.60 6.11 -17.55
CA LEU A 107 45.99 6.38 -17.16
C LEU A 107 46.18 7.86 -16.84
N PRO A 108 46.96 8.21 -15.79
CA PRO A 108 47.33 9.59 -15.54
C PRO A 108 48.29 10.08 -16.62
N THR A 109 48.00 11.23 -17.24
CA THR A 109 48.86 11.83 -18.26
C THR A 109 50.03 12.61 -17.65
N ASN A 110 49.87 13.14 -16.44
CA ASN A 110 50.82 14.03 -15.78
C ASN A 110 50.99 13.69 -14.30
N CYS A 111 52.17 13.94 -13.76
CA CYS A 111 52.47 13.81 -12.34
C CYS A 111 51.69 14.86 -11.54
N ARG A 112 50.93 14.43 -10.52
CA ARG A 112 50.14 15.34 -9.67
C ARG A 112 50.97 16.41 -8.94
N ARG A 113 52.28 16.19 -8.77
CA ARG A 113 53.16 17.04 -7.96
C ARG A 113 53.94 18.06 -8.80
N CYS A 114 54.51 17.63 -9.92
CA CYS A 114 55.38 18.48 -10.75
C CYS A 114 54.85 18.72 -12.18
N GLY A 115 53.74 18.08 -12.58
CA GLY A 115 53.14 18.26 -13.90
C GLY A 115 53.84 17.55 -15.06
N SER A 116 55.01 16.95 -14.82
CA SER A 116 55.75 16.20 -15.86
C SER A 116 54.91 15.07 -16.46
N GLN A 117 55.08 14.84 -17.77
CA GLN A 117 54.32 13.82 -18.49
C GLN A 117 54.71 12.41 -18.04
N LEU A 118 53.70 11.55 -17.81
CA LEU A 118 53.89 10.17 -17.38
C LEU A 118 53.73 9.22 -18.57
N LYS A 119 54.53 8.15 -18.59
CA LYS A 119 54.45 7.03 -19.55
C LYS A 119 54.70 5.73 -18.79
N GLY A 120 53.95 4.69 -19.10
CA GLY A 120 54.10 3.37 -18.48
C GLY A 120 52.80 2.57 -18.49
N THR A 121 52.88 1.36 -17.97
CA THR A 121 51.75 0.45 -17.78
C THR A 121 51.72 0.00 -16.31
N ASP A 122 50.51 -0.17 -15.78
CA ASP A 122 50.27 -0.70 -14.45
C ASP A 122 49.56 -2.06 -14.60
N PRO A 123 50.20 -3.18 -14.22
CA PRO A 123 49.58 -4.50 -14.34
C PRO A 123 48.46 -4.74 -13.30
N GLU A 124 48.42 -3.98 -12.21
CA GLU A 124 47.48 -4.17 -11.09
C GLU A 124 46.73 -2.86 -10.73
N PRO A 125 45.96 -2.27 -11.67
CA PRO A 125 45.30 -1.01 -11.42
C PRO A 125 44.22 -1.14 -10.34
N ARG A 126 44.02 -0.08 -9.56
CA ARG A 126 42.83 0.01 -8.69
C ARG A 126 41.57 0.01 -9.56
N ARG A 127 40.69 -0.96 -9.30
CA ARG A 127 39.47 -1.19 -10.08
C ARG A 127 38.28 -0.42 -9.49
N HIS A 128 37.56 0.31 -10.34
CA HIS A 128 36.31 1.00 -10.01
C HIS A 128 35.24 0.60 -11.01
N GLN A 129 34.12 0.04 -10.54
CA GLN A 129 33.04 -0.44 -11.39
C GLN A 129 31.76 0.35 -11.16
N VAL A 130 31.24 0.95 -12.22
CA VAL A 130 29.93 1.61 -12.26
C VAL A 130 28.92 0.61 -12.81
N TRP A 131 27.72 0.55 -12.20
CA TRP A 131 26.64 -0.34 -12.61
C TRP A 131 25.46 0.53 -13.01
N GLU A 132 25.04 0.40 -14.27
CA GLU A 132 23.94 1.15 -14.85
C GLU A 132 22.82 0.20 -15.24
N ILE A 133 21.56 0.65 -15.20
CA ILE A 133 20.41 -0.16 -15.60
C ILE A 133 19.75 0.52 -16.82
N PRO A 134 19.98 0.01 -18.05
CA PRO A 134 19.37 0.60 -19.24
C PRO A 134 17.84 0.62 -19.12
N LEU A 135 17.20 1.61 -19.73
CA LEU A 135 15.74 1.71 -19.77
C LEU A 135 15.16 0.53 -20.56
N PRO A 136 14.34 -0.35 -19.93
CA PRO A 136 13.75 -1.47 -20.64
C PRO A 136 12.65 -1.00 -21.58
N THR A 137 12.71 -1.43 -22.84
CA THR A 137 11.66 -1.18 -23.84
C THR A 137 10.71 -2.38 -23.92
N PRO A 138 9.38 -2.15 -23.96
CA PRO A 138 8.43 -3.24 -24.10
C PRO A 138 8.48 -3.79 -25.53
N ILE A 139 8.36 -5.12 -25.65
CA ILE A 139 8.18 -5.78 -26.94
C ILE A 139 6.67 -5.95 -27.15
N VAL A 140 6.14 -5.38 -28.23
CA VAL A 140 4.71 -5.42 -28.56
C VAL A 140 4.55 -6.12 -29.91
N THR A 141 3.74 -7.17 -29.94
CA THR A 141 3.35 -7.88 -31.16
C THR A 141 1.85 -7.74 -31.34
N GLU A 142 1.43 -7.12 -32.43
CA GLU A 142 0.02 -6.95 -32.79
C GLU A 142 -0.42 -8.09 -33.70
N TYR A 143 -1.49 -8.79 -33.29
CA TYR A 143 -2.11 -9.84 -34.11
C TYR A 143 -3.38 -9.26 -34.75
N GLN A 144 -3.31 -8.98 -36.04
CA GLN A 144 -4.45 -8.44 -36.80
C GLN A 144 -5.35 -9.58 -37.29
N LEU A 145 -6.47 -9.77 -36.61
CA LEU A 145 -7.45 -10.81 -36.93
C LEU A 145 -8.46 -10.27 -37.94
N HIS A 146 -8.21 -10.53 -39.22
CA HIS A 146 -9.09 -10.07 -40.29
C HIS A 146 -10.40 -10.86 -40.34
N ARG A 147 -11.45 -10.18 -40.78
CA ARG A 147 -12.74 -10.79 -41.12
C ARG A 147 -13.00 -10.63 -42.60
N LEU A 148 -13.24 -11.73 -43.30
CA LEU A 148 -13.51 -11.74 -44.74
C LEU A 148 -14.87 -12.37 -45.01
N THR A 149 -15.53 -11.89 -46.06
CA THR A 149 -16.84 -12.37 -46.48
C THR A 149 -16.69 -13.20 -47.75
N CYS A 150 -17.20 -14.42 -47.72
CA CYS A 150 -17.26 -15.32 -48.86
C CYS A 150 -18.38 -14.90 -49.83
N THR A 151 -18.27 -15.29 -51.09
CA THR A 151 -19.31 -15.07 -52.11
C THR A 151 -20.65 -15.73 -51.77
N CYS A 152 -20.67 -16.76 -50.91
CA CYS A 152 -21.90 -17.34 -50.38
C CYS A 152 -22.61 -16.50 -49.31
N GLY A 153 -22.03 -15.35 -48.91
CA GLY A 153 -22.55 -14.46 -47.86
C GLY A 153 -22.05 -14.80 -46.45
N CYS A 154 -21.35 -15.92 -46.23
CA CYS A 154 -20.76 -16.25 -44.94
C CYS A 154 -19.57 -15.32 -44.61
N SER A 155 -19.51 -14.82 -43.38
CA SER A 155 -18.40 -14.00 -42.89
C SER A 155 -17.57 -14.76 -41.86
N THR A 156 -16.27 -14.88 -42.12
CA THR A 156 -15.33 -15.67 -41.31
C THR A 156 -14.26 -14.75 -40.73
N SER A 157 -14.03 -14.85 -39.42
CA SER A 157 -12.93 -14.15 -38.72
C SER A 157 -11.75 -15.08 -38.51
N ALA A 158 -10.53 -14.54 -38.64
CA ALA A 158 -9.31 -15.25 -38.25
C ALA A 158 -9.29 -15.51 -36.73
N ALA A 159 -8.78 -16.69 -36.35
CA ALA A 159 -8.56 -17.07 -34.96
C ALA A 159 -7.17 -16.59 -34.48
N ILE A 160 -7.02 -16.46 -33.17
CA ILE A 160 -5.72 -16.23 -32.53
C ILE A 160 -4.84 -17.45 -32.80
N PRO A 161 -3.57 -17.29 -33.24
CA PRO A 161 -2.66 -18.41 -33.43
C PRO A 161 -2.36 -19.18 -32.14
N ASP A 162 -2.11 -20.48 -32.27
CA ASP A 162 -1.72 -21.32 -31.14
C ASP A 162 -0.47 -20.78 -30.44
N GLY A 163 -0.50 -20.78 -29.10
CA GLY A 163 0.60 -20.30 -28.25
C GLY A 163 0.62 -18.79 -27.99
N VAL A 164 -0.29 -18.02 -28.59
CA VAL A 164 -0.48 -16.61 -28.25
C VAL A 164 -1.40 -16.52 -27.02
N PRO A 165 -1.00 -15.82 -25.94
CA PRO A 165 -1.87 -15.63 -24.78
C PRO A 165 -3.16 -14.90 -25.16
N GLU A 166 -4.30 -15.37 -24.65
CA GLU A 166 -5.59 -14.67 -24.82
C GLU A 166 -5.61 -13.30 -24.12
N HIS A 167 -4.71 -13.09 -23.15
CA HIS A 167 -4.58 -11.84 -22.41
C HIS A 167 -3.48 -10.97 -22.99
N THR A 168 -3.61 -9.65 -22.85
CA THR A 168 -2.69 -8.63 -23.38
C THR A 168 -1.32 -8.59 -22.67
N SER A 169 -0.97 -9.59 -21.85
CA SER A 169 0.23 -9.59 -21.02
C SER A 169 1.03 -10.87 -21.17
N GLY A 170 2.27 -10.72 -21.65
CA GLY A 170 3.22 -11.82 -21.78
C GLY A 170 3.78 -12.28 -20.42
N PRO A 171 4.39 -13.48 -20.37
CA PRO A 171 4.80 -14.13 -19.13
C PRO A 171 5.79 -13.30 -18.30
N ARG A 172 6.71 -12.56 -18.95
CA ARG A 172 7.69 -11.70 -18.27
C ARG A 172 7.02 -10.49 -17.59
N LEU A 173 5.99 -9.92 -18.21
CA LEU A 173 5.23 -8.81 -17.62
C LEU A 173 4.46 -9.29 -16.40
N THR A 174 3.79 -10.43 -16.52
CA THR A 174 3.06 -11.08 -15.42
C THR A 174 4.00 -11.39 -14.24
N ALA A 175 5.17 -11.98 -14.51
CA ALA A 175 6.16 -12.28 -13.48
C ALA A 175 6.69 -11.01 -12.78
N MET A 176 6.95 -9.93 -13.52
CA MET A 176 7.36 -8.66 -12.93
C MET A 176 6.26 -8.06 -12.05
N ALA A 177 5.01 -8.07 -12.50
CA ALA A 177 3.87 -7.60 -11.71
C ALA A 177 3.73 -8.41 -10.41
N ALA A 178 3.84 -9.74 -10.49
CA ALA A 178 3.81 -10.62 -9.34
C ALA A 178 4.98 -10.34 -8.38
N LEU A 179 6.19 -10.11 -8.88
CA LEU A 179 7.35 -9.79 -8.05
C LEU A 179 7.17 -8.46 -7.30
N LEU A 180 6.63 -7.43 -7.96
CA LEU A 180 6.33 -6.14 -7.34
C LEU A 180 5.28 -6.28 -6.23
N MET A 181 4.24 -7.07 -6.44
CA MET A 181 3.12 -7.19 -5.49
C MET A 181 3.36 -8.22 -4.38
N ALA A 182 3.86 -9.41 -4.73
CA ALA A 182 4.04 -10.51 -3.78
C ALA A 182 5.32 -10.36 -2.95
N LEU A 183 6.46 -10.09 -3.60
CA LEU A 183 7.76 -10.02 -2.93
C LEU A 183 8.02 -8.62 -2.36
N PHE A 184 7.84 -7.57 -3.17
CA PHE A 184 8.08 -6.18 -2.73
C PHE A 184 6.86 -5.50 -2.11
N ARG A 185 5.74 -6.22 -1.99
CA ARG A 185 4.54 -5.78 -1.26
C ARG A 185 3.99 -4.43 -1.72
N GLN A 186 4.17 -4.10 -3.01
CA GLN A 186 3.61 -2.89 -3.58
C GLN A 186 2.09 -3.04 -3.79
N SER A 187 1.35 -1.95 -3.60
CA SER A 187 -0.07 -1.93 -3.95
C SER A 187 -0.25 -2.05 -5.46
N LYS A 188 -1.42 -2.50 -5.90
CA LYS A 188 -1.76 -2.60 -7.34
C LYS A 188 -1.53 -1.29 -8.09
N SER A 189 -1.87 -0.15 -7.49
CA SER A 189 -1.63 1.16 -8.08
C SER A 189 -0.14 1.51 -8.20
N ARG A 190 0.68 1.16 -7.19
CA ARG A 190 2.14 1.38 -7.25
C ARG A 190 2.82 0.44 -8.23
N ALA A 191 2.38 -0.82 -8.32
CA ALA A 191 2.88 -1.78 -9.29
C ALA A 191 2.56 -1.31 -10.72
N ALA A 192 1.30 -0.90 -10.98
CA ALA A 192 0.91 -0.32 -12.27
C ALA A 192 1.76 0.92 -12.61
N LEU A 193 1.91 1.86 -11.67
CA LEU A 193 2.75 3.04 -11.87
C LEU A 193 4.20 2.68 -12.19
N ALA A 194 4.78 1.70 -11.50
CA ALA A 194 6.14 1.23 -11.77
C ALA A 194 6.27 0.63 -13.18
N LEU A 195 5.30 -0.18 -13.61
CA LEU A 195 5.29 -0.75 -14.96
C LEU A 195 5.18 0.33 -16.04
N THR A 196 4.35 1.35 -15.83
CA THR A 196 4.23 2.48 -16.77
C THR A 196 5.48 3.34 -16.80
N THR A 197 5.97 3.76 -15.64
CA THR A 197 7.08 4.71 -15.55
C THR A 197 8.42 4.09 -15.93
N ARG A 198 8.67 2.84 -15.57
CA ARG A 198 9.96 2.18 -15.79
C ARG A 198 10.01 1.36 -17.07
N PHE A 199 8.90 0.72 -17.46
CA PHE A 199 8.86 -0.22 -18.58
C PHE A 199 8.00 0.28 -19.76
N GLY A 200 7.41 1.48 -19.68
CA GLY A 200 6.61 2.05 -20.76
C GLY A 200 5.33 1.27 -21.07
N VAL A 201 4.91 0.36 -20.20
CA VAL A 201 3.69 -0.46 -20.39
C VAL A 201 2.48 0.36 -19.94
N PRO A 202 1.40 0.49 -20.72
CA PRO A 202 0.19 1.24 -20.32
C PRO A 202 -0.60 0.47 -19.24
N ALA A 203 -0.03 0.36 -18.05
CA ALA A 203 -0.56 -0.43 -16.95
C ALA A 203 -1.53 0.39 -16.08
N CYS A 204 -2.57 -0.27 -15.59
CA CYS A 204 -3.53 0.28 -14.66
C CYS A 204 -3.77 -0.68 -13.47
N PRO A 205 -4.37 -0.22 -12.35
CA PRO A 205 -4.65 -1.10 -11.21
C PRO A 205 -5.52 -2.31 -11.58
N ALA A 206 -6.45 -2.15 -12.53
CA ALA A 206 -7.31 -3.25 -12.99
C ALA A 206 -6.52 -4.33 -13.73
N LEU A 207 -5.51 -3.95 -14.51
CA LEU A 207 -4.60 -4.92 -15.13
C LEU A 207 -3.88 -5.75 -14.06
N MET A 208 -3.42 -5.11 -12.98
CA MET A 208 -2.73 -5.84 -11.90
C MET A 208 -3.62 -6.87 -11.20
N VAL A 209 -4.94 -6.66 -11.16
CA VAL A 209 -5.87 -7.67 -10.64
C VAL A 209 -5.91 -8.90 -11.54
N LYS A 210 -5.81 -8.71 -12.87
CA LYS A 210 -5.83 -9.81 -13.86
C LYS A 210 -4.51 -10.59 -13.96
N LEU A 211 -3.42 -10.01 -13.44
CA LEU A 211 -2.07 -10.62 -13.47
C LEU A 211 -1.72 -11.39 -12.19
N CYS A 212 -2.55 -11.29 -11.14
CA CYS A 212 -2.45 -12.08 -9.91
C CYS A 212 -3.40 -13.27 -9.98
#